data_AF-A0A1R1BC31-F1
#
_entry.id   AF-A0A1R1BC31-F1
#
_cell.length_a   1.000
_cell.length_b   1.000
_cell.length_c   1.000
_cell.angle_alpha   90.00
_cell.angle_beta   90.00
_cell.angle_gamma   90.00
#
_symmetry.space_group_name_H-M   'P 1'
#
loop_
_entity.id
_entity.type
_entity.pdbx_description
1 polymer ?
#
loop_
_entity_poly.entity_id
_entity_poly.type
_entity_poly.pdbx_seq_one_letter_code
_entity_poly.pdbx_strand_id
1 'polypeptide(L)'
;MMTYEEKRSSELKNYTPSNDLVLFQDPEVREYTLLFLERNFYRNLIARTRSKPQDSLWKIWFGGGKFVWGLLIAPVYRQGAWTNDVSEIRRANYSYWTIGHILNTGFIDPTSPHPHKFSDIESLMGFYRSILKRVSNSQYEQDIFDRYLDYLQRSQNVYEEPLLIPELRYAGLENKHQYRLDFIILNPHSTKYVGYEISPHSTHMAISGITQKTQTILNKELSLKWNKEMIKRNEYFSSFGITTITFTDEQLSNIDECFRLIERVLSERTTEKLNLNIEMDKFLKHYCS
;
A
#
# COMPACT_ATOMS: atom_id res chain seq x y z
N MET A 1 1.50 48.27 -22.34
CA MET A 1 1.30 46.86 -21.96
C MET A 1 1.76 46.76 -20.52
N MET A 2 0.85 46.58 -19.55
CA MET A 2 1.22 46.54 -18.13
C MET A 2 2.09 45.33 -17.83
N THR A 3 3.12 45.54 -17.00
CA THR A 3 4.00 44.48 -16.51
C THR A 3 3.25 43.53 -15.58
N TYR A 4 3.81 42.33 -15.35
CA TYR A 4 3.20 41.32 -14.49
C TYR A 4 3.03 41.80 -13.03
N GLU A 5 3.97 42.63 -12.54
CA GLU A 5 3.91 43.23 -11.20
C GLU A 5 2.85 44.34 -11.09
N GLU A 6 2.65 45.12 -12.15
CA GLU A 6 1.59 46.13 -12.21
C GLU A 6 0.19 45.50 -12.28
N LYS A 7 0.04 44.39 -13.03
CA LYS A 7 -1.20 43.60 -13.02
C LYS A 7 -1.50 43.02 -11.63
N ARG A 8 -0.50 42.41 -10.99
CA ARG A 8 -0.64 41.83 -9.65
C ARG A 8 -0.96 42.88 -8.58
N SER A 9 -0.35 44.07 -8.63
CA SER A 9 -0.70 45.19 -7.74
C SER A 9 -2.10 45.76 -7.99
N SER A 10 -2.60 45.72 -9.24
CA SER A 10 -3.96 46.14 -9.57
C SER A 10 -5.03 45.14 -9.12
N GLU A 11 -4.72 43.84 -9.15
CA GLU A 11 -5.60 42.76 -8.68
C GLU A 11 -5.68 42.72 -7.14
N LEU A 12 -4.57 42.99 -6.43
CA LEU A 12 -4.55 43.10 -4.96
C LEU A 12 -5.32 44.32 -4.43
N LYS A 13 -5.37 45.43 -5.18
CA LYS A 13 -6.11 46.64 -4.77
C LYS A 13 -7.63 46.47 -4.81
N ASN A 14 -8.13 45.47 -5.53
CA ASN A 14 -9.56 45.15 -5.64
C ASN A 14 -9.94 43.86 -4.90
N TYR A 15 -9.03 43.31 -4.07
CA TYR A 15 -9.33 42.19 -3.22
C TYR A 15 -10.08 42.67 -1.98
N THR A 16 -11.42 42.60 -2.02
CA THR A 16 -12.21 42.58 -0.80
C THR A 16 -11.88 41.26 -0.09
N PRO A 17 -11.29 41.27 1.12
CA PRO A 17 -11.14 40.02 1.87
C PRO A 17 -12.51 39.36 1.95
N SER A 18 -12.58 38.04 1.79
CA SER A 18 -13.83 37.33 2.11
C SER A 18 -14.28 37.79 3.50
N ASN A 19 -15.60 37.93 3.73
CA ASN A 19 -16.12 38.35 5.04
C ASN A 19 -15.51 37.52 6.21
N ASP A 20 -15.14 36.27 5.93
CA ASP A 20 -14.44 35.36 6.83
C ASP A 20 -13.06 35.88 7.29
N LEU A 21 -12.28 36.51 6.39
CA LEU A 21 -10.97 37.07 6.71
C LEU A 21 -11.07 38.33 7.58
N VAL A 22 -12.10 39.15 7.37
CA VAL A 22 -12.37 40.35 8.21
C VAL A 22 -12.82 39.92 9.60
N LEU A 23 -13.71 38.92 9.69
CA LEU A 23 -14.16 38.35 10.96
C LEU A 23 -13.02 37.67 11.72
N PHE A 24 -12.07 37.04 11.04
CA PHE A 24 -10.91 36.39 11.67
C PHE A 24 -9.88 37.38 12.24
N GLN A 25 -9.96 38.68 11.92
CA GLN A 25 -9.15 39.72 12.55
C GLN A 25 -9.67 40.10 13.95
N ASP A 26 -10.93 39.79 14.26
CA ASP A 26 -11.48 39.97 15.59
C ASP A 26 -10.87 38.93 16.57
N PRO A 27 -10.30 39.34 17.71
CA PRO A 27 -9.64 38.44 18.65
C PRO A 27 -10.56 37.35 19.22
N GLU A 28 -11.82 37.67 19.52
CA GLU A 28 -12.77 36.71 20.10
C GLU A 28 -13.21 35.68 19.07
N VAL A 29 -13.50 36.13 17.85
CA VAL A 29 -13.84 35.24 16.73
C VAL A 29 -12.66 34.33 16.37
N ARG A 30 -11.45 34.87 16.36
CA ARG A 30 -10.23 34.10 16.11
C ARG A 30 -10.02 33.02 17.18
N GLU A 31 -10.10 33.38 18.45
CA GLU A 31 -9.95 32.43 19.56
C GLU A 31 -11.00 31.32 19.50
N TYR A 32 -12.28 31.68 19.34
CA TYR A 32 -13.36 30.72 19.19
C TYR A 32 -13.13 29.77 18.00
N THR A 33 -12.73 30.32 16.85
CA THR A 33 -12.50 29.55 15.63
C THR A 33 -11.33 28.57 15.81
N LEU A 34 -10.21 29.02 16.38
CA LEU A 34 -9.05 28.16 16.64
C LEU A 34 -9.41 27.04 17.63
N LEU A 35 -10.10 27.37 18.73
CA LEU A 35 -10.53 26.37 19.71
C LEU A 35 -11.52 25.36 19.11
N PHE A 36 -12.44 25.80 18.25
CA PHE A 36 -13.33 24.92 17.52
C PHE A 36 -12.56 23.99 16.58
N LEU A 37 -11.63 24.53 15.80
CA LEU A 37 -10.81 23.75 14.86
C LEU A 37 -9.92 22.74 15.60
N GLU A 38 -9.33 23.12 16.73
CA GLU A 38 -8.54 22.25 17.58
C GLU A 38 -9.38 21.09 18.12
N ARG A 39 -10.54 21.38 18.73
CA ARG A 39 -11.46 20.34 19.21
C ARG A 39 -11.93 19.43 18.09
N ASN A 40 -12.24 19.99 16.92
CA ASN A 40 -12.65 19.24 15.76
C ASN A 40 -11.51 18.35 15.22
N PHE A 41 -10.27 18.85 15.23
CA PHE A 41 -9.08 18.07 14.87
C PHE A 41 -8.90 16.88 15.81
N TYR A 42 -8.89 17.09 17.13
CA TYR A 42 -8.72 16.00 18.09
C TYR A 42 -9.85 14.96 18.05
N ARG A 43 -11.10 15.39 17.83
CA ARG A 43 -12.23 14.47 17.61
C ARG A 43 -12.05 13.57 16.38
N ASN A 44 -11.31 14.04 15.38
CA ASN A 44 -11.06 13.34 14.12
C ASN A 44 -9.58 12.96 13.95
N LEU A 45 -8.81 12.89 15.04
CA LEU A 45 -7.36 12.78 14.99
C LEU A 45 -6.93 11.60 14.13
N ILE A 46 -7.42 10.40 14.45
CA ILE A 46 -7.10 9.15 13.74
C ILE A 46 -7.40 9.29 12.24
N ALA A 47 -8.58 9.79 11.87
CA ALA A 47 -8.98 9.93 10.47
C ALA A 47 -8.13 10.96 9.71
N ARG A 48 -7.63 12.00 10.39
CA ARG A 48 -6.82 13.07 9.80
C ARG A 48 -5.33 12.75 9.75
N THR A 49 -4.83 11.97 10.70
CA THR A 49 -3.41 11.60 10.79
C THR A 49 -3.10 10.26 10.16
N ARG A 50 -4.11 9.42 9.88
CA ARG A 50 -3.93 8.15 9.18
C ARG A 50 -3.34 8.41 7.79
N SER A 51 -2.23 7.75 7.51
CA SER A 51 -1.65 7.79 6.17
C SER A 51 -2.57 7.10 5.18
N LYS A 52 -2.87 7.81 4.09
CA LYS A 52 -3.70 7.31 3.02
C LYS A 52 -2.82 6.83 1.87
N PRO A 53 -2.99 5.60 1.39
CA PRO A 53 -2.30 5.16 0.18
C PRO A 53 -2.75 6.00 -1.01
N GLN A 54 -1.88 6.10 -2.01
CA GLN A 54 -2.23 6.69 -3.30
C GLN A 54 -3.42 5.96 -3.93
N ASP A 55 -4.15 6.67 -4.79
CA ASP A 55 -5.40 6.21 -5.40
C ASP A 55 -5.25 4.90 -6.18
N SER A 56 -4.09 4.70 -6.85
CA SER A 56 -3.79 3.46 -7.58
C SER A 56 -3.72 2.22 -6.69
N LEU A 57 -3.55 2.39 -5.37
CA LEU A 57 -3.51 1.30 -4.39
C LEU A 57 -4.83 1.11 -3.64
N TRP A 58 -5.88 1.93 -3.86
CA TRP A 58 -7.16 1.77 -3.12
C TRP A 58 -7.91 0.49 -3.45
N LYS A 59 -7.59 -0.11 -4.60
CA LYS A 59 -8.13 -1.38 -5.07
C LYS A 59 -6.99 -2.18 -5.70
N ILE A 60 -6.62 -3.26 -5.05
CA ILE A 60 -5.59 -4.19 -5.55
C ILE A 60 -6.16 -5.60 -5.66
N TRP A 61 -5.54 -6.38 -6.53
CA TRP A 61 -5.91 -7.78 -6.78
C TRP A 61 -4.70 -8.67 -6.62
N PHE A 62 -4.92 -9.86 -6.09
CA PHE A 62 -3.85 -10.77 -5.72
C PHE A 62 -4.27 -12.24 -5.93
N GLY A 63 -3.29 -13.14 -5.96
CA GLY A 63 -3.50 -14.57 -6.17
C GLY A 63 -3.26 -15.06 -7.60
N GLY A 64 -3.38 -16.36 -7.80
CA GLY A 64 -2.92 -17.07 -9.00
C GLY A 64 -3.97 -17.97 -9.63
N GLY A 65 -3.89 -18.11 -10.95
CA GLY A 65 -4.82 -18.95 -11.72
C GLY A 65 -6.28 -18.54 -11.49
N LYS A 66 -7.09 -19.49 -11.00
CA LYS A 66 -8.52 -19.30 -10.70
C LYS A 66 -8.78 -18.67 -9.32
N PHE A 67 -7.78 -18.58 -8.45
CA PHE A 67 -7.91 -18.04 -7.10
C PHE A 67 -7.48 -16.58 -7.09
N VAL A 68 -8.43 -15.70 -7.38
CA VAL A 68 -8.21 -14.25 -7.44
C VAL A 68 -8.98 -13.59 -6.32
N TRP A 69 -8.29 -12.75 -5.55
CA TRP A 69 -8.86 -12.04 -4.42
C TRP A 69 -8.58 -10.54 -4.57
N GLY A 70 -9.52 -9.72 -4.12
CA GLY A 70 -9.40 -8.27 -4.13
C GLY A 70 -9.29 -7.70 -2.72
N LEU A 71 -8.51 -6.64 -2.59
CA LEU A 71 -8.45 -5.80 -1.39
C LEU A 71 -8.87 -4.39 -1.77
N LEU A 72 -9.92 -3.90 -1.13
CA LEU A 72 -10.46 -2.57 -1.32
C LEU A 72 -10.57 -1.91 0.04
N ILE A 73 -10.28 -0.61 0.14
CA ILE A 73 -10.31 0.14 1.40
C ILE A 73 -11.72 0.19 2.00
N ALA A 74 -12.74 0.41 1.18
CA ALA A 74 -14.14 0.54 1.59
C ALA A 74 -15.02 -0.14 0.52
N PRO A 75 -15.02 -1.48 0.47
CA PRO A 75 -15.61 -2.22 -0.63
C PRO A 75 -17.13 -2.01 -0.72
N VAL A 76 -17.60 -1.72 -1.92
CA VAL A 76 -19.02 -1.69 -2.27
C VAL A 76 -19.22 -2.31 -3.65
N TYR A 77 -20.24 -3.16 -3.76
CA TYR A 77 -20.62 -3.76 -5.03
C TYR A 77 -21.67 -2.88 -5.71
N ARG A 78 -21.35 -2.32 -6.89
CA ARG A 78 -22.24 -1.44 -7.66
C ARG A 78 -22.22 -1.87 -9.12
N GLN A 79 -23.40 -2.00 -9.72
CA GLN A 79 -23.55 -2.27 -11.16
C GLN A 79 -22.72 -3.46 -11.68
N GLY A 80 -22.63 -4.53 -10.90
CA GLY A 80 -21.89 -5.73 -11.30
C GLY A 80 -20.37 -5.67 -11.05
N ALA A 81 -19.86 -4.60 -10.43
CA ALA A 81 -18.44 -4.42 -10.18
C ALA A 81 -18.11 -3.97 -8.76
N TRP A 82 -16.96 -4.42 -8.26
CA TRP A 82 -16.40 -3.97 -6.98
C TRP A 82 -15.68 -2.62 -7.12
N THR A 83 -16.08 -1.68 -6.28
CA THR A 83 -15.49 -0.33 -6.18
C THR A 83 -15.36 0.09 -4.72
N ASN A 84 -14.78 1.27 -4.48
CA ASN A 84 -14.70 1.85 -3.15
C ASN A 84 -15.80 2.88 -2.93
N ASP A 85 -16.39 2.91 -1.73
CA ASP A 85 -17.13 4.08 -1.26
C ASP A 85 -16.16 5.15 -0.75
N VAL A 86 -15.90 6.16 -1.60
CA VAL A 86 -14.94 7.23 -1.31
C VAL A 86 -15.31 8.04 -0.07
N SER A 87 -16.61 8.14 0.26
CA SER A 87 -17.07 8.87 1.44
C SER A 87 -16.74 8.11 2.74
N GLU A 88 -16.81 6.78 2.69
CA GLU A 88 -16.53 5.91 3.83
C GLU A 88 -15.03 5.69 4.07
N ILE A 89 -14.18 5.84 3.04
CA ILE A 89 -12.71 5.78 3.21
C ILE A 89 -12.23 6.70 4.34
N ARG A 90 -12.78 7.91 4.44
CA ARG A 90 -12.40 8.89 5.48
C ARG A 90 -12.94 8.50 6.86
N ARG A 91 -14.07 7.80 6.92
CA ARG A 91 -14.77 7.39 8.14
C ARG A 91 -14.34 6.03 8.65
N ALA A 92 -13.59 5.27 7.86
CA ALA A 92 -13.02 3.98 8.25
C ALA A 92 -12.38 4.08 9.64
N ASN A 93 -12.62 3.09 10.48
CA ASN A 93 -12.10 3.00 11.85
C ASN A 93 -10.93 2.01 11.97
N TYR A 94 -10.28 1.68 10.85
CA TYR A 94 -9.15 0.77 10.76
C TYR A 94 -7.98 1.41 9.99
N SER A 95 -6.76 0.98 10.30
CA SER A 95 -5.57 1.31 9.51
C SER A 95 -5.60 0.55 8.18
N TYR A 96 -5.33 1.21 7.05
CA TYR A 96 -5.43 0.57 5.74
C TYR A 96 -4.42 -0.57 5.56
N TRP A 97 -4.82 -1.62 4.83
CA TRP A 97 -3.98 -2.79 4.54
C TRP A 97 -3.43 -3.52 5.77
N THR A 98 -4.11 -3.41 6.92
CA THR A 98 -3.80 -4.19 8.12
C THR A 98 -4.70 -5.39 8.28
N ILE A 99 -4.37 -6.28 9.21
CA ILE A 99 -5.26 -7.35 9.67
C ILE A 99 -6.62 -6.77 10.11
N GLY A 100 -6.64 -5.69 10.89
CA GLY A 100 -7.88 -5.07 11.36
C GLY A 100 -8.75 -4.56 10.21
N HIS A 101 -8.13 -4.04 9.15
CA HIS A 101 -8.85 -3.70 7.92
C HIS A 101 -9.50 -4.94 7.30
N ILE A 102 -8.77 -6.04 7.13
CA ILE A 102 -9.32 -7.26 6.50
C ILE A 102 -10.43 -7.89 7.33
N LEU A 103 -10.29 -7.91 8.65
CA LEU A 103 -11.36 -8.41 9.52
C LEU A 103 -12.63 -7.54 9.42
N ASN A 104 -12.48 -6.24 9.15
CA ASN A 104 -13.61 -5.35 8.95
C ASN A 104 -14.24 -5.50 7.56
N THR A 105 -13.43 -5.54 6.50
CA THR A 105 -13.90 -5.44 5.11
C THR A 105 -14.02 -6.79 4.39
N GLY A 106 -13.21 -7.77 4.77
CA GLY A 106 -13.10 -9.08 4.13
C GLY A 106 -12.31 -9.05 2.82
N PHE A 107 -12.08 -10.23 2.25
CA PHE A 107 -11.53 -10.36 0.90
C PHE A 107 -12.62 -10.35 -0.15
N ILE A 108 -12.31 -9.77 -1.31
CA ILE A 108 -13.25 -9.68 -2.41
C ILE A 108 -13.05 -10.86 -3.36
N ASP A 109 -14.08 -11.68 -3.54
CA ASP A 109 -14.17 -12.60 -4.66
C ASP A 109 -14.77 -11.84 -5.85
N PRO A 110 -14.05 -11.70 -6.99
CA PRO A 110 -14.56 -10.96 -8.14
C PRO A 110 -15.81 -11.59 -8.78
N THR A 111 -16.08 -12.86 -8.48
CA THR A 111 -17.25 -13.60 -8.99
C THR A 111 -18.46 -13.53 -8.06
N SER A 112 -18.29 -13.00 -6.84
CA SER A 112 -19.33 -12.88 -5.83
C SER A 112 -19.71 -11.41 -5.59
N PRO A 113 -21.00 -11.08 -5.41
CA PRO A 113 -21.43 -9.76 -4.96
C PRO A 113 -21.24 -9.55 -3.44
N HIS A 114 -20.78 -10.58 -2.71
CA HIS A 114 -20.53 -10.52 -1.27
C HIS A 114 -19.04 -10.73 -0.96
N PRO A 115 -18.47 -9.95 -0.03
CA PRO A 115 -17.09 -10.16 0.40
C PRO A 115 -17.00 -11.46 1.23
N HIS A 116 -15.88 -12.15 1.14
CA HIS A 116 -15.53 -13.23 2.04
C HIS A 116 -15.08 -12.63 3.38
N LYS A 117 -15.96 -12.68 4.38
CA LYS A 117 -15.72 -12.15 5.72
C LYS A 117 -15.06 -13.19 6.63
N PHE A 118 -14.32 -12.69 7.60
CA PHE A 118 -13.66 -13.46 8.64
C PHE A 118 -14.30 -13.11 9.99
N SER A 119 -14.58 -14.10 10.84
CA SER A 119 -15.16 -13.87 12.17
C SER A 119 -14.13 -13.30 13.14
N ASP A 120 -12.89 -13.74 13.00
CA ASP A 120 -11.79 -13.50 13.91
C ASP A 120 -10.44 -13.74 13.20
N ILE A 121 -9.36 -13.46 13.92
CA ILE A 121 -8.00 -13.67 13.43
C ILE A 121 -7.71 -15.13 13.08
N GLU A 122 -8.23 -16.10 13.83
CA GLU A 122 -7.99 -17.53 13.58
C GLU A 122 -8.61 -17.97 12.25
N SER A 123 -9.79 -17.46 11.91
CA SER A 123 -10.44 -17.73 10.63
C SER A 123 -9.64 -17.15 9.45
N LEU A 124 -9.06 -15.95 9.60
CA LEU A 124 -8.18 -15.35 8.60
C LEU A 124 -6.86 -16.12 8.47
N MET A 125 -6.25 -16.49 9.58
CA MET A 125 -5.04 -17.32 9.60
C MET A 125 -5.29 -18.71 9.00
N GLY A 126 -6.47 -19.28 9.26
CA GLY A 126 -6.94 -20.53 8.66
C GLY A 126 -7.06 -20.42 7.13
N PHE A 127 -7.53 -19.28 6.62
CA PHE A 127 -7.57 -18.99 5.19
C PHE A 127 -6.17 -18.90 4.58
N TYR A 128 -5.23 -18.23 5.25
CA TYR A 128 -3.83 -18.22 4.82
C TYR A 128 -3.24 -19.63 4.75
N ARG A 129 -3.41 -20.45 5.79
CA ARG A 129 -2.90 -21.84 5.84
C ARG A 129 -3.56 -22.73 4.78
N SER A 130 -4.88 -22.64 4.62
CA SER A 130 -5.67 -23.63 3.88
C SER A 130 -5.88 -23.27 2.42
N ILE A 131 -5.78 -21.99 2.08
CA ILE A 131 -6.02 -21.50 0.72
C ILE A 131 -4.72 -20.90 0.17
N LEU A 132 -4.23 -19.80 0.72
CA LEU A 132 -3.12 -19.05 0.13
C LEU A 132 -1.80 -19.84 0.11
N LYS A 133 -1.46 -20.50 1.21
CA LYS A 133 -0.26 -21.36 1.29
C LYS A 133 -0.37 -22.57 0.37
N ARG A 134 -1.53 -23.23 0.32
CA ARG A 134 -1.71 -24.49 -0.43
C ARG A 134 -1.72 -24.30 -1.95
N VAL A 135 -2.05 -23.10 -2.45
CA VAL A 135 -1.98 -22.82 -3.89
C VAL A 135 -0.56 -22.54 -4.36
N SER A 136 0.38 -22.26 -3.45
CA SER A 136 1.78 -22.05 -3.80
C SER A 136 2.50 -23.37 -4.04
N ASN A 137 3.20 -23.46 -5.17
CA ASN A 137 4.07 -24.59 -5.50
C ASN A 137 5.53 -24.37 -5.02
N SER A 138 5.84 -23.25 -4.39
CA SER A 138 7.18 -22.88 -3.95
C SER A 138 7.33 -23.19 -2.46
N GLN A 139 8.30 -24.04 -2.10
CA GLN A 139 8.59 -24.33 -0.70
C GLN A 139 9.00 -23.05 0.06
N TYR A 140 9.74 -22.15 -0.58
CA TYR A 140 10.16 -20.88 0.03
C TYR A 140 8.97 -19.96 0.33
N GLU A 141 7.97 -19.89 -0.55
CA GLU A 141 6.74 -19.12 -0.27
C GLU A 141 5.96 -19.75 0.88
N GLN A 142 5.84 -21.08 0.90
CA GLN A 142 5.18 -21.81 1.98
C GLN A 142 5.85 -21.57 3.34
N ASP A 143 7.19 -21.53 3.36
CA ASP A 143 7.99 -21.27 4.56
C ASP A 143 7.85 -19.81 5.05
N ILE A 144 7.67 -18.85 4.14
CA ILE A 144 7.36 -17.45 4.47
C ILE A 144 5.94 -17.33 5.04
N PHE A 145 4.96 -18.06 4.47
CA PHE A 145 3.61 -18.09 5.03
C PHE A 145 3.61 -18.57 6.48
N ASP A 146 4.35 -19.65 6.80
CA ASP A 146 4.43 -20.15 8.16
C ASP A 146 5.00 -19.10 9.12
N ARG A 147 6.12 -18.46 8.74
CA ARG A 147 6.74 -17.42 9.56
C ARG A 147 5.86 -16.18 9.73
N TYR A 148 5.10 -15.81 8.70
CA TYR A 148 4.13 -14.73 8.81
C TYR A 148 3.01 -15.06 9.79
N LEU A 149 2.52 -16.30 9.79
CA LEU A 149 1.50 -16.73 10.76
C LEU A 149 2.07 -16.75 12.18
N ASP A 150 3.29 -17.24 12.36
CA ASP A 150 3.98 -17.21 13.66
C ASP A 150 4.25 -15.76 14.12
N TYR A 151 4.53 -14.84 13.21
CA TYR A 151 4.64 -13.41 13.48
C TYR A 151 3.31 -12.85 14.01
N LEU A 152 2.19 -13.13 13.35
CA LEU A 152 0.88 -12.66 13.78
C LEU A 152 0.50 -13.21 15.18
N GLN A 153 0.79 -14.49 15.45
CA GLN A 153 0.52 -15.11 16.76
C GLN A 153 1.30 -14.47 17.91
N ARG A 154 2.50 -13.95 17.61
CA ARG A 154 3.36 -13.27 18.60
C ARG A 154 3.05 -11.77 18.72
N SER A 155 2.24 -11.20 17.84
CA SER A 155 1.95 -9.76 17.87
C SER A 155 1.07 -9.40 19.07
N GLN A 156 1.49 -8.37 19.80
CA GLN A 156 0.73 -7.79 20.91
C GLN A 156 -0.50 -7.00 20.42
N ASN A 157 -0.47 -6.52 19.18
CA ASN A 157 -1.55 -5.76 18.57
C ASN A 157 -1.76 -6.20 17.12
N VAL A 158 -2.23 -7.44 16.97
CA VAL A 158 -2.37 -8.11 15.68
C VAL A 158 -3.22 -7.32 14.68
N TYR A 159 -4.23 -6.58 15.15
CA TYR A 159 -5.12 -5.78 14.30
C TYR A 159 -4.40 -4.63 13.58
N GLU A 160 -3.33 -4.10 14.16
CA GLU A 160 -2.53 -3.04 13.54
C GLU A 160 -1.41 -3.58 12.65
N GLU A 161 -1.21 -4.90 12.60
CA GLU A 161 -0.18 -5.48 11.76
C GLU A 161 -0.51 -5.34 10.28
N PRO A 162 0.44 -4.90 9.43
CA PRO A 162 0.26 -4.91 7.99
C PRO A 162 -0.01 -6.33 7.47
N LEU A 163 -0.86 -6.40 6.45
CA LEU A 163 -1.16 -7.63 5.75
C LEU A 163 0.01 -8.01 4.82
N LEU A 164 0.50 -9.24 4.92
CA LEU A 164 1.39 -9.81 3.90
C LEU A 164 0.54 -10.32 2.73
N ILE A 165 0.55 -9.59 1.62
CA ILE A 165 -0.30 -9.86 0.45
C ILE A 165 0.49 -10.74 -0.53
N PRO A 166 0.06 -11.97 -0.84
CA PRO A 166 0.77 -12.82 -1.79
C PRO A 166 0.33 -12.58 -3.23
N GLU A 167 1.22 -12.82 -4.20
CA GLU A 167 0.91 -12.82 -5.65
C GLU A 167 0.19 -11.54 -6.15
N LEU A 168 0.71 -10.35 -5.79
CA LEU A 168 0.09 -9.07 -6.20
C LEU A 168 0.11 -8.92 -7.72
N ARG A 169 -1.06 -8.65 -8.31
CA ARG A 169 -1.23 -8.49 -9.77
C ARG A 169 -1.04 -7.04 -10.18
N TYR A 170 -0.04 -6.79 -11.03
CA TYR A 170 0.24 -5.44 -11.56
C TYR A 170 -0.96 -4.84 -12.32
N ALA A 171 -1.56 -5.62 -13.23
CA ALA A 171 -2.68 -5.19 -14.09
C ALA A 171 -4.07 -5.49 -13.48
N GLY A 172 -4.15 -5.83 -12.18
CA GLY A 172 -5.41 -6.13 -11.52
C GLY A 172 -6.08 -7.42 -12.00
N LEU A 173 -7.36 -7.35 -12.39
CA LEU A 173 -8.21 -8.51 -12.75
C LEU A 173 -7.95 -9.09 -14.14
N GLU A 174 -7.17 -8.43 -14.99
CA GLU A 174 -6.99 -8.86 -16.37
C GLU A 174 -6.44 -10.29 -16.46
N ASN A 175 -7.04 -11.11 -17.33
CA ASN A 175 -6.70 -12.53 -17.51
C ASN A 175 -5.25 -12.75 -17.96
N LYS A 176 -4.67 -11.79 -18.67
CA LYS A 176 -3.25 -11.82 -19.04
C LYS A 176 -2.46 -11.03 -18.00
N HIS A 177 -2.05 -11.70 -16.93
CA HIS A 177 -1.24 -11.04 -15.90
C HIS A 177 0.06 -10.55 -16.52
N GLN A 178 0.30 -9.24 -16.43
CA GLN A 178 1.53 -8.64 -16.94
C GLN A 178 2.72 -9.08 -16.06
N TYR A 179 2.62 -8.81 -14.75
CA TYR A 179 3.58 -9.21 -13.73
C TYR A 179 2.88 -9.59 -12.42
N ARG A 180 3.55 -10.38 -11.60
CA ARG A 180 3.17 -10.68 -10.22
C ARG A 180 4.38 -10.56 -9.30
N LEU A 181 4.16 -9.99 -8.13
CA LEU A 181 5.09 -10.05 -7.00
C LEU A 181 4.68 -11.20 -6.09
N ASP A 182 5.63 -12.02 -5.65
CA ASP A 182 5.32 -13.16 -4.79
C ASP A 182 4.73 -12.70 -3.46
N PHE A 183 5.26 -11.62 -2.90
CA PHE A 183 4.66 -10.94 -1.75
C PHE A 183 4.74 -9.42 -1.86
N ILE A 184 3.84 -8.73 -1.16
CA ILE A 184 3.94 -7.30 -0.93
C ILE A 184 3.44 -6.94 0.46
N ILE A 185 4.09 -5.94 1.06
CA ILE A 185 3.63 -5.24 2.25
C ILE A 185 3.32 -3.80 1.88
N LEU A 186 2.10 -3.37 2.18
CA LEU A 186 1.69 -1.98 2.12
C LEU A 186 1.60 -1.43 3.56
N ASN A 187 2.73 -1.06 4.17
CA ASN A 187 2.73 -0.67 5.58
C ASN A 187 2.13 0.75 5.75
N PRO A 188 0.95 0.91 6.38
CA PRO A 188 0.32 2.22 6.55
C PRO A 188 1.01 3.11 7.59
N HIS A 189 1.80 2.52 8.50
CA HIS A 189 2.43 3.20 9.62
C HIS A 189 3.75 3.86 9.22
N SER A 190 4.48 3.26 8.30
CA SER A 190 5.74 3.78 7.78
C SER A 190 5.64 4.35 6.38
N THR A 191 4.51 4.12 5.69
CA THR A 191 4.32 4.41 4.26
C THR A 191 5.33 3.72 3.34
N LYS A 192 6.05 2.71 3.85
CA LYS A 192 6.96 1.89 3.04
C LYS A 192 6.18 0.77 2.38
N TYR A 193 6.20 0.79 1.05
CA TYR A 193 5.59 -0.23 0.21
C TYR A 193 6.70 -1.08 -0.40
N VAL A 194 6.77 -2.35 0.00
CA VAL A 194 7.87 -3.24 -0.37
C VAL A 194 7.30 -4.53 -0.93
N GLY A 195 7.66 -4.83 -2.18
CA GLY A 195 7.40 -6.09 -2.85
C GLY A 195 8.59 -7.04 -2.71
N TYR A 196 8.33 -8.33 -2.63
CA TYR A 196 9.34 -9.37 -2.53
C TYR A 196 9.16 -10.37 -3.67
N GLU A 197 10.28 -10.71 -4.30
CA GLU A 197 10.40 -11.72 -5.33
C GLU A 197 11.31 -12.84 -4.81
N ILE A 198 10.82 -14.06 -4.89
CA ILE A 198 11.54 -15.29 -4.65
C ILE A 198 11.99 -15.75 -6.02
N SER A 199 13.20 -15.35 -6.41
CA SER A 199 13.72 -15.62 -7.75
C SER A 199 14.90 -16.58 -7.68
N PRO A 200 14.66 -17.90 -7.58
CA PRO A 200 15.74 -18.85 -7.64
C PRO A 200 16.42 -18.76 -9.02
N HIS A 201 17.75 -18.64 -9.06
CA HIS A 201 18.51 -18.48 -10.30
C HIS A 201 18.29 -19.70 -11.21
N SER A 202 18.18 -20.88 -10.61
CA SER A 202 17.87 -22.15 -11.26
C SER A 202 16.54 -22.15 -12.04
N THR A 203 15.65 -21.18 -11.83
CA THR A 203 14.33 -21.09 -12.47
C THR A 203 14.17 -19.82 -13.29
N HIS A 204 14.52 -18.65 -12.76
CA HIS A 204 14.33 -17.38 -13.49
C HIS A 204 15.40 -17.15 -14.54
N MET A 205 16.64 -17.56 -14.25
CA MET A 205 17.79 -17.33 -15.12
C MET A 205 18.22 -18.56 -15.91
N ALA A 206 17.54 -19.69 -15.75
CA ALA A 206 17.79 -20.92 -16.49
C ALA A 206 17.72 -20.69 -18.00
N ILE A 207 18.77 -21.05 -18.73
CA ILE A 207 18.78 -21.03 -20.20
C ILE A 207 18.65 -22.47 -20.69
N SER A 208 17.66 -22.74 -21.53
CA SER A 208 17.51 -24.06 -22.16
C SER A 208 18.60 -24.26 -23.22
N GLY A 209 19.16 -25.46 -23.30
CA GLY A 209 20.14 -25.83 -24.33
C GLY A 209 21.48 -25.10 -24.22
N ILE A 210 21.94 -24.80 -23.00
CA ILE A 210 23.23 -24.11 -22.74
C ILE A 210 24.39 -24.75 -23.49
N THR A 211 24.45 -26.08 -23.55
CA THR A 211 25.52 -26.84 -24.21
C THR A 211 25.57 -26.67 -25.73
N GLN A 212 24.52 -26.13 -26.34
CA GLN A 212 24.38 -25.94 -27.79
C GLN A 212 24.51 -24.46 -28.21
N LYS A 213 24.70 -23.54 -27.27
CA LYS A 213 24.72 -22.08 -27.52
C LYS A 213 26.13 -21.52 -27.43
N THR A 214 26.44 -20.57 -28.32
CA THR A 214 27.68 -19.79 -28.20
C THR A 214 27.57 -18.80 -27.04
N GLN A 215 28.72 -18.39 -26.49
CA GLN A 215 28.77 -17.41 -25.40
C GLN A 215 28.02 -16.11 -25.76
N THR A 216 28.09 -15.67 -27.02
CA THR A 216 27.40 -14.46 -27.50
C THR A 216 25.87 -14.61 -27.43
N ILE A 217 25.34 -15.76 -27.83
CA ILE A 217 23.90 -16.05 -27.78
C ILE A 217 23.45 -16.14 -26.32
N LEU A 218 24.23 -16.82 -25.48
CA LEU A 218 23.96 -16.96 -24.06
C LEU A 218 23.92 -15.61 -23.35
N ASN A 219 24.92 -14.75 -23.57
CA ASN A 219 24.96 -13.39 -23.00
C ASN A 219 23.77 -12.53 -23.47
N LYS A 220 23.36 -12.66 -24.73
CA LYS A 220 22.20 -11.94 -25.27
C LYS A 220 20.90 -12.38 -24.58
N GLU A 221 20.70 -13.68 -24.37
CA GLU A 221 19.51 -14.20 -23.69
C GLU A 221 19.48 -13.81 -22.20
N LEU A 222 20.62 -13.88 -21.50
CA LEU A 222 20.73 -13.40 -20.12
C LEU A 222 20.39 -11.92 -20.02
N SER A 223 20.94 -11.10 -20.91
CA SER A 223 20.68 -9.66 -20.96
C SER A 223 19.20 -9.34 -21.19
N LEU A 224 18.53 -10.06 -22.10
CA LEU A 224 17.10 -9.89 -22.35
C LEU A 224 16.25 -10.25 -21.14
N LYS A 225 16.58 -11.34 -20.43
CA LYS A 225 15.88 -11.72 -19.19
C LYS A 225 16.10 -10.69 -18.09
N TRP A 226 17.35 -10.26 -17.88
CA TRP A 226 17.69 -9.23 -16.90
C TRP A 226 16.92 -7.92 -17.18
N ASN A 227 16.85 -7.50 -18.44
CA ASN A 227 16.13 -6.28 -18.81
C ASN A 227 14.63 -6.38 -18.49
N LYS A 228 14.00 -7.55 -18.71
CA LYS A 228 12.60 -7.77 -18.32
C LYS A 228 12.37 -7.62 -16.81
N GLU A 229 13.24 -8.19 -15.99
CA GLU A 229 13.15 -8.05 -14.52
C GLU A 229 13.34 -6.59 -14.08
N MET A 230 14.27 -5.85 -14.71
CA MET A 230 14.48 -4.44 -14.41
C MET A 230 13.30 -3.55 -14.82
N ILE A 231 12.69 -3.82 -15.98
CA ILE A 231 11.47 -3.12 -16.42
C ILE A 231 10.35 -3.35 -15.39
N LYS A 232 10.09 -4.60 -15.01
CA LYS A 232 9.09 -4.95 -13.99
C LYS A 232 9.32 -4.17 -12.69
N ARG A 233 10.54 -4.18 -12.16
CA ARG A 233 10.92 -3.43 -10.96
C ARG A 233 10.66 -1.92 -11.10
N ASN A 234 11.09 -1.34 -12.21
CA ASN A 234 10.93 0.09 -12.45
C ASN A 234 9.45 0.48 -12.57
N GLU A 235 8.64 -0.36 -13.22
CA GLU A 235 7.19 -0.13 -13.36
C GLU A 235 6.45 -0.20 -12.02
N TYR A 236 6.76 -1.16 -11.14
CA TYR A 236 6.20 -1.20 -9.79
C TYR A 236 6.57 0.05 -8.98
N PHE A 237 7.81 0.51 -9.10
CA PHE A 237 8.24 1.73 -8.43
C PHE A 237 7.56 2.97 -9.00
N SER A 238 7.52 3.15 -10.33
CA SER A 238 6.95 4.35 -10.94
C SER A 238 5.44 4.46 -10.79
N SER A 239 4.72 3.34 -10.87
CA SER A 239 3.24 3.32 -10.85
C SER A 239 2.67 3.27 -9.44
N PHE A 240 3.40 2.67 -8.50
CA PHE A 240 2.89 2.40 -7.16
C PHE A 240 3.86 2.78 -6.04
N GLY A 241 5.03 3.34 -6.32
CA GLY A 241 6.04 3.61 -5.29
C GLY A 241 6.51 2.35 -4.56
N ILE A 242 6.30 1.16 -5.14
CA ILE A 242 6.66 -0.12 -4.53
C ILE A 242 8.13 -0.39 -4.81
N THR A 243 8.93 -0.49 -3.75
CA THR A 243 10.32 -0.96 -3.87
C THR A 243 10.32 -2.48 -3.92
N THR A 244 11.01 -3.09 -4.88
CA THR A 244 11.11 -4.55 -4.97
C THR A 244 12.45 -5.07 -4.44
N ILE A 245 12.37 -6.12 -3.61
CA ILE A 245 13.52 -6.88 -3.10
C ILE A 245 13.44 -8.28 -3.70
N THR A 246 14.52 -8.72 -4.34
CA THR A 246 14.62 -10.06 -4.92
C THR A 246 15.56 -10.90 -4.08
N PHE A 247 15.08 -12.02 -3.55
CA PHE A 247 15.91 -12.98 -2.84
C PHE A 247 16.56 -13.95 -3.83
N THR A 248 17.88 -14.05 -3.75
CA THR A 248 18.69 -14.98 -4.56
C THR A 248 18.69 -16.39 -3.96
N ASP A 249 19.12 -17.40 -4.72
CA ASP A 249 19.28 -18.78 -4.25
C ASP A 249 20.06 -18.88 -2.93
N GLU A 250 21.17 -18.15 -2.85
CA GLU A 250 22.03 -18.14 -1.66
C GLU A 250 21.28 -17.60 -0.43
N GLN A 251 20.49 -16.54 -0.60
CA GLN A 251 19.70 -15.99 0.49
C GLN A 251 18.56 -16.92 0.89
N LEU A 252 17.90 -17.54 -0.09
CA LEU A 252 16.79 -18.47 0.12
C LEU A 252 17.21 -19.75 0.86
N SER A 253 18.50 -20.10 0.85
CA SER A 253 19.04 -21.17 1.71
C SER A 253 18.88 -20.88 3.21
N ASN A 254 18.71 -19.61 3.58
CA ASN A 254 18.41 -19.16 4.94
C ASN A 254 17.13 -18.32 4.95
N ILE A 255 16.00 -19.01 4.85
CA ILE A 255 14.68 -18.38 4.78
C ILE A 255 14.34 -17.54 6.04
N ASP A 256 14.97 -17.82 7.20
CA ASP A 256 14.83 -17.02 8.42
C ASP A 256 15.45 -15.62 8.29
N GLU A 257 16.60 -15.49 7.60
CA GLU A 257 17.17 -14.17 7.28
C GLU A 257 16.29 -13.40 6.28
N CYS A 258 15.77 -14.09 5.25
CA CYS A 258 14.82 -13.50 4.31
C CYS A 258 13.58 -12.97 5.04
N PHE A 259 12.99 -13.78 5.91
CA PHE A 259 11.81 -13.37 6.66
C PHE A 259 12.11 -12.25 7.65
N ARG A 260 13.30 -12.19 8.26
CA ARG A 260 13.69 -11.04 9.11
C ARG A 260 13.66 -9.70 8.37
N LEU A 261 13.95 -9.69 7.06
CA LEU A 261 13.80 -8.49 6.22
C LEU A 261 12.33 -8.13 5.97
N ILE A 262 11.47 -9.14 5.82
CA ILE A 262 10.00 -8.98 5.71
C ILE A 262 9.44 -8.45 7.03
N GLU A 263 9.77 -9.10 8.16
CA GLU A 263 9.36 -8.74 9.52
C GLU A 263 9.78 -7.32 9.89
N ARG A 264 10.96 -6.87 9.45
CA ARG A 264 11.39 -5.47 9.65
C ARG A 264 10.40 -4.49 9.01
N VAL A 265 9.91 -4.78 7.80
CA VAL A 265 8.93 -3.93 7.12
C VAL A 265 7.55 -4.08 7.74
N LEU A 266 7.13 -5.28 8.15
CA LEU A 266 5.86 -5.50 8.85
C LEU A 266 5.79 -4.72 10.16
N SER A 267 6.86 -4.77 10.96
CA SER A 267 6.93 -4.18 12.30
C SER A 267 7.31 -2.70 12.32
N GLU A 268 7.73 -2.13 11.18
CA GLU A 268 8.12 -0.72 11.13
C GLU A 268 6.95 0.21 11.48
N ARG A 269 7.23 1.19 12.34
CA ARG A 269 6.30 2.25 12.73
C ARG A 269 7.05 3.58 12.67
N THR A 270 6.40 4.65 12.20
CA THR A 270 6.99 5.99 12.25
C THR A 270 6.93 6.56 13.66
N THR A 271 7.97 7.31 14.04
CA THR A 271 8.04 8.04 15.32
C THR A 271 7.53 9.47 15.21
N GLU A 272 7.17 9.94 14.01
CA GLU A 272 6.66 11.29 13.80
C GLU A 272 5.25 11.42 14.38
N LYS A 273 5.17 12.00 15.58
CA LYS A 273 3.90 12.43 16.15
C LYS A 273 3.43 13.67 15.39
N LEU A 274 2.39 13.51 14.59
CA LEU A 274 1.62 14.63 14.06
C LEU A 274 1.14 15.51 15.22
N ASN A 275 1.68 16.71 15.32
CA ASN A 275 1.31 17.72 16.29
C ASN A 275 0.49 18.79 15.57
N LEU A 276 -0.70 19.09 16.09
CA LEU A 276 -1.59 20.12 15.54
C LEU A 276 -0.87 21.47 15.36
N ASN A 277 0.01 21.84 16.28
CA ASN A 277 0.77 23.09 16.19
C ASN A 277 1.70 23.11 14.97
N ILE A 278 2.33 21.98 14.64
CA ILE A 278 3.22 21.87 13.48
C ILE A 278 2.41 21.99 12.17
N GLU A 279 1.23 21.38 12.10
CA GLU A 279 0.37 21.46 10.92
C GLU A 279 -0.31 22.83 10.79
N MET A 280 -0.69 23.46 11.90
CA MET A 280 -1.20 24.84 11.93
C MET A 280 -0.13 25.85 11.47
N ASP A 281 1.11 25.70 11.91
CA ASP A 281 2.22 26.56 11.48
C ASP A 281 2.47 26.46 9.97
N LYS A 282 2.37 25.26 9.38
CA LYS A 282 2.46 25.08 7.92
C LYS A 282 1.31 25.78 7.19
N PHE A 283 0.08 25.66 7.70
CA PHE A 283 -1.10 26.29 7.12
C PHE A 283 -1.00 27.83 7.17
N LEU A 284 -0.66 28.40 8.33
CA LEU A 284 -0.53 29.84 8.52
C LEU A 284 0.60 30.43 7.66
N LYS A 285 1.73 29.73 7.50
CA LYS A 285 2.81 30.15 6.61
C LYS A 285 2.44 30.14 5.12
N HIS A 286 1.44 29.36 4.72
CA HIS A 286 1.03 29.27 3.31
C HIS A 286 -0.07 30.27 2.92
N TYR A 287 -0.90 30.67 3.89
CA TYR A 287 -2.10 31.50 3.64
C TYR A 287 -2.04 32.89 4.29
N CYS A 288 -1.10 33.16 5.20
CA CYS A 288 -0.96 34.45 5.88
C CYS A 288 0.35 35.18 5.57
N SER A 289 1.11 34.74 4.55
CA SER A 289 2.26 35.44 3.98
C SER A 289 1.97 35.96 2.58
#